data_AF-A0A1I4WQD4-F1
#
_entry.id   AF-A0A1I4WQD4-F1
#
_cell.length_a   1.000
_cell.length_b   1.000
_cell.length_c   1.000
_cell.angle_alpha   90.00
_cell.angle_beta   90.00
_cell.angle_gamma   90.00
#
_symmetry.space_group_name_H-M   'P 1'
#
loop_
_entity.id
_entity.type
_entity.pdbx_description
1 polymer ?
#
loop_
_entity_poly.entity_id
_entity_poly.type
_entity_poly.pdbx_seq_one_letter_code
_entity_poly.pdbx_strand_id
1 'polypeptide(L)'
;MKSSLFFRLILFLVLHFTSSVYAQCTSCDIVNPVTFGNYTFPANRTVCFTQNTTLGDIILEDNAKICIAPNVTLTINTNTTTTEGYNNQIDVNGTLKFSNNPNFKSDIQLNIASTGLLENSAGFTITNSKTSIINNGTINLQNTINFAGASSKNYVENNGTINVSRFNSTNGATTVYNTGTIKLTNIIDNNASTLYINCGIIDSQASINMGGSKIINTGIFTLAGGTNDFSGASNIINFGVFNFYSTINGGTNASIYNEGLVRLSAANLNGLTLLGPKNSAKKGYFYVRQTMNPNGAKVGPNLDFIKFYSFNPDDKSSSQGENQIFSNSPIYIDANNNTTTVAGANVTYDCAPTNNCSAPMIVQINKCPDSFGNFPPDVTFCVKPASTKTGAKPSTVGISTYATNSNNFPSNIPNGYIALASKNKGLVITRVQNSAKIVDPKEGMIIYDIDAKCTKLYNGTTWHCIVRSCNE
;
A
#
# COMPACT_ATOMS: atom_id res chain seq x y z
N MET A 1 27.61 21.76 -50.57
CA MET A 1 26.63 22.04 -51.64
C MET A 1 25.38 21.22 -51.33
N LYS A 2 24.23 21.89 -51.14
CA LYS A 2 22.86 21.39 -50.79
C LYS A 2 22.69 20.87 -49.35
N SER A 3 22.04 21.60 -48.42
CA SER A 3 20.58 21.89 -48.27
C SER A 3 19.80 20.60 -48.02
N SER A 4 19.04 20.39 -46.93
CA SER A 4 17.86 21.14 -46.45
C SER A 4 17.44 20.51 -45.10
N LEU A 5 17.33 21.25 -43.98
CA LEU A 5 16.10 21.87 -43.46
C LEU A 5 14.90 20.90 -43.32
N PHE A 6 14.55 20.50 -42.08
CA PHE A 6 13.18 20.28 -41.56
C PHE A 6 13.30 19.93 -40.05
N PHE A 7 13.14 20.86 -39.12
CA PHE A 7 11.91 21.44 -38.53
C PHE A 7 11.73 20.93 -37.09
N ARG A 8 11.69 21.89 -36.16
CA ARG A 8 11.46 21.74 -34.72
C ARG A 8 10.03 21.23 -34.48
N LEU A 9 9.86 20.22 -33.63
CA LEU A 9 8.69 20.09 -32.75
C LEU A 9 8.94 19.03 -31.65
N ILE A 10 9.69 19.36 -30.61
CA ILE A 10 9.57 18.63 -29.34
C ILE A 10 8.37 19.26 -28.62
N LEU A 11 7.20 18.74 -28.97
CA LEU A 11 5.94 18.99 -28.29
C LEU A 11 6.05 18.38 -26.89
N PHE A 12 5.82 19.22 -25.88
CA PHE A 12 5.54 18.81 -24.51
C PHE A 12 4.43 17.74 -24.50
N LEU A 13 4.80 16.46 -24.46
CA LEU A 13 3.86 15.39 -24.14
C LEU A 13 3.81 15.27 -22.62
N VAL A 14 2.98 16.12 -22.02
CA VAL A 14 2.52 15.95 -20.64
C VAL A 14 1.79 14.61 -20.59
N LEU A 15 2.50 13.57 -20.16
CA LEU A 15 1.94 12.27 -19.79
C LEU A 15 0.87 12.52 -18.72
N HIS A 16 -0.39 12.55 -19.17
CA HIS A 16 -1.54 12.45 -18.30
C HIS A 16 -1.54 11.03 -17.75
N PHE A 17 -0.95 10.88 -16.55
CA PHE A 17 -1.25 9.75 -15.69
C PHE A 17 -2.76 9.67 -15.54
N THR A 18 -3.35 8.55 -15.93
CA THR A 18 -4.74 8.23 -15.64
C THR A 18 -4.87 8.13 -14.12
N SER A 19 -5.27 9.24 -13.51
CA SER A 19 -5.68 9.28 -12.11
C SER A 19 -6.87 8.34 -11.94
N SER A 20 -6.76 7.44 -10.96
CA SER A 20 -7.89 6.73 -10.38
C SER A 20 -9.04 7.70 -10.15
N VAL A 21 -10.20 7.40 -10.72
CA VAL A 21 -11.40 8.27 -10.68
C VAL A 21 -11.98 8.22 -9.27
N TYR A 22 -11.39 8.95 -8.33
CA TYR A 22 -12.06 9.29 -7.08
C TYR A 22 -12.97 10.49 -7.35
N ALA A 23 -14.23 10.39 -6.89
CA ALA A 23 -15.36 11.23 -7.26
C ALA A 23 -15.00 12.73 -7.33
N GLN A 24 -15.08 13.29 -8.53
CA GLN A 24 -14.92 14.71 -8.76
C GLN A 24 -16.10 15.46 -8.12
N CYS A 25 -15.88 16.72 -7.70
CA CYS A 25 -16.90 17.62 -7.15
C CYS A 25 -17.96 18.02 -8.21
N THR A 26 -18.63 17.06 -8.84
CA THR A 26 -19.48 17.27 -10.03
C THR A 26 -20.96 17.41 -9.71
N SER A 27 -21.40 16.98 -8.52
CA SER A 27 -22.79 17.15 -8.04
C SER A 27 -22.78 17.86 -6.70
N CYS A 28 -23.04 19.16 -6.73
CA CYS A 28 -23.09 20.02 -5.55
C CYS A 28 -24.54 20.32 -5.20
N ASP A 29 -24.90 20.07 -3.95
CA ASP A 29 -26.20 20.41 -3.39
C ASP A 29 -26.27 21.87 -2.95
N ILE A 30 -25.13 22.38 -2.48
CA ILE A 30 -24.94 23.74 -1.97
C ILE A 30 -23.57 24.21 -2.44
N VAL A 31 -23.47 25.42 -2.98
CA VAL A 31 -22.22 26.00 -3.49
C VAL A 31 -21.93 27.30 -2.75
N ASN A 32 -20.73 27.42 -2.17
CA ASN A 32 -20.25 28.59 -1.42
C ASN A 32 -21.29 29.15 -0.43
N PRO A 33 -21.80 28.33 0.52
CA PRO A 33 -22.92 28.71 1.37
C PRO A 33 -22.69 29.98 2.18
N VAL A 34 -21.45 30.16 2.63
CA VAL A 34 -20.95 31.32 3.34
C VAL A 34 -19.47 31.52 3.01
N THR A 35 -18.96 32.73 3.20
CA THR A 35 -17.55 33.06 3.00
C THR A 35 -16.80 33.29 4.32
N PHE A 36 -17.53 33.55 5.41
CA PHE A 36 -17.00 33.72 6.77
C PHE A 36 -18.04 33.30 7.84
N GLY A 37 -17.55 33.05 9.07
CA GLY A 37 -18.39 32.69 10.22
C GLY A 37 -18.56 31.19 10.42
N ASN A 38 -19.41 30.82 11.38
CA ASN A 38 -19.67 29.42 11.72
C ASN A 38 -20.59 28.77 10.67
N TYR A 39 -20.44 27.46 10.45
CA TYR A 39 -21.26 26.74 9.47
C TYR A 39 -21.55 25.30 9.86
N THR A 40 -22.84 24.93 9.82
CA THR A 40 -23.28 23.54 9.95
C THR A 40 -23.43 22.95 8.56
N PHE A 41 -22.63 21.93 8.25
CA PHE A 41 -22.75 21.14 7.03
C PHE A 41 -23.96 20.22 7.16
N PRO A 42 -25.01 20.39 6.32
CA PRO A 42 -26.28 19.71 6.51
C PRO A 42 -26.22 18.22 6.15
N ALA A 43 -27.07 17.44 6.84
CA ALA A 43 -27.12 15.99 6.66
C ALA A 43 -27.47 15.60 5.23
N ASN A 44 -26.81 14.57 4.70
CA ASN A 44 -27.04 14.03 3.36
C ASN A 44 -26.89 15.07 2.22
N ARG A 45 -26.06 16.10 2.41
CA ARG A 45 -25.82 17.13 1.39
C ARG A 45 -24.34 17.24 1.05
N THR A 46 -24.08 17.52 -0.22
CA THR A 46 -22.75 17.86 -0.74
C THR A 46 -22.55 19.37 -0.83
N VAL A 47 -21.69 19.93 0.02
CA VAL A 47 -21.32 21.35 0.03
C VAL A 47 -20.01 21.53 -0.74
N CYS A 48 -20.04 22.37 -1.77
CA CYS A 48 -18.90 22.65 -2.62
C CYS A 48 -18.36 24.06 -2.43
N PHE A 49 -17.04 24.18 -2.40
CA PHE A 49 -16.32 25.45 -2.40
C PHE A 49 -15.61 25.64 -3.75
N THR A 50 -15.99 26.68 -4.48
CA THR A 50 -15.40 27.09 -5.77
C THR A 50 -14.65 28.42 -5.69
N GLN A 51 -14.60 29.02 -4.51
CA GLN A 51 -13.81 30.21 -4.18
C GLN A 51 -13.20 30.05 -2.79
N ASN A 52 -12.13 30.80 -2.51
CA ASN A 52 -11.49 30.75 -1.21
C ASN A 52 -12.46 31.15 -0.11
N THR A 53 -12.54 30.33 0.95
CA THR A 53 -13.47 30.50 2.06
C THR A 53 -12.75 30.23 3.38
N THR A 54 -13.07 31.02 4.41
CA THR A 54 -12.56 30.83 5.76
C THR A 54 -13.73 30.70 6.73
N LEU A 55 -13.91 29.52 7.31
CA LEU A 55 -14.97 29.26 8.29
C LEU A 55 -14.43 29.35 9.72
N GLY A 56 -15.32 29.72 10.64
CA GLY A 56 -15.11 29.65 12.08
C GLY A 56 -15.28 28.22 12.60
N ASP A 57 -16.21 28.03 13.54
CA ASP A 57 -16.60 26.70 14.00
C ASP A 57 -17.42 26.00 12.91
N ILE A 58 -17.19 24.70 12.75
CA ILE A 58 -17.99 23.86 11.87
C ILE A 58 -18.62 22.69 12.62
N ILE A 59 -19.80 22.28 12.17
CA ILE A 59 -20.50 21.07 12.60
C ILE A 59 -20.74 20.20 11.38
N LEU A 60 -20.39 18.91 11.44
CA LEU A 60 -20.73 17.93 10.41
C LEU A 60 -21.92 17.09 10.85
N GLU A 61 -23.08 17.31 10.23
CA GLU A 61 -24.25 16.43 10.38
C GLU A 61 -24.06 15.12 9.60
N ASP A 62 -24.89 14.12 9.85
CA ASP A 62 -24.71 12.78 9.27
C ASP A 62 -24.75 12.76 7.73
N ASN A 63 -23.83 12.03 7.12
CA ASN A 63 -23.61 11.96 5.67
C ASN A 63 -23.35 13.33 5.01
N ALA A 64 -22.81 14.30 5.75
CA ALA A 64 -22.34 15.53 5.15
C ALA A 64 -21.10 15.26 4.27
N LYS A 65 -21.09 15.88 3.09
CA LYS A 65 -19.97 15.80 2.15
C LYS A 65 -19.41 17.19 1.86
N ILE A 66 -18.10 17.35 2.01
CA ILE A 66 -17.38 18.58 1.68
C ILE A 66 -16.57 18.37 0.41
N CYS A 67 -16.66 19.32 -0.51
CA CYS A 67 -15.98 19.30 -1.80
C CYS A 67 -15.21 20.60 -2.00
N ILE A 68 -13.90 20.52 -2.23
CA ILE A 68 -13.05 21.70 -2.45
C ILE A 68 -12.50 21.63 -3.87
N ALA A 69 -12.88 22.58 -4.72
CA ALA A 69 -12.46 22.60 -6.12
C ALA A 69 -10.94 22.87 -6.28
N PRO A 70 -10.33 22.52 -7.42
CA PRO A 70 -8.92 22.84 -7.70
C PRO A 70 -8.62 24.34 -7.51
N ASN A 71 -7.44 24.65 -7.00
CA ASN A 71 -6.96 26.02 -6.73
C ASN A 71 -7.80 26.83 -5.70
N VAL A 72 -8.75 26.20 -5.01
CA VAL A 72 -9.55 26.81 -3.96
C VAL A 72 -9.04 26.41 -2.59
N THR A 73 -8.92 27.37 -1.67
CA THR A 73 -8.58 27.12 -0.27
C THR A 73 -9.82 27.22 0.62
N LEU A 74 -10.13 26.14 1.34
CA LEU A 74 -11.04 26.16 2.48
C LEU A 74 -10.21 26.14 3.77
N THR A 75 -10.31 27.19 4.57
CA THR A 75 -9.70 27.25 5.91
C THR A 75 -10.77 27.09 6.98
N ILE A 76 -10.54 26.21 7.96
CA ILE A 76 -11.35 26.04 9.17
C ILE A 76 -10.52 26.57 10.34
N ASN A 77 -10.90 27.74 10.85
CA ASN A 77 -10.10 28.49 11.81
C ASN A 77 -10.27 28.04 13.26
N THR A 78 -11.44 27.51 13.59
CA THR A 78 -11.83 27.31 14.99
C THR A 78 -12.08 25.82 15.23
N ASN A 79 -13.22 25.41 15.77
CA ASN A 79 -13.48 24.03 16.13
C ASN A 79 -14.11 23.24 14.99
N THR A 80 -13.86 21.92 15.00
CA THR A 80 -14.56 20.95 14.16
C THR A 80 -15.34 20.01 15.08
N THR A 81 -16.66 20.14 15.06
CA THR A 81 -17.56 19.29 15.84
C THR A 81 -18.11 18.19 14.96
N THR A 82 -17.91 16.95 15.40
CA THR A 82 -18.40 15.73 14.75
C THR A 82 -19.02 14.81 15.77
N THR A 83 -19.92 13.94 15.33
CA THR A 83 -20.72 13.06 16.20
C THR A 83 -20.38 11.60 15.95
N GLU A 84 -20.28 10.81 17.02
CA GLU A 84 -20.08 9.36 16.92
C GLU A 84 -21.29 8.69 16.25
N GLY A 85 -21.02 7.69 15.41
CA GLY A 85 -22.04 7.01 14.61
C GLY A 85 -22.44 7.73 13.32
N TYR A 86 -22.01 8.97 13.12
CA TYR A 86 -22.19 9.67 11.84
C TYR A 86 -21.11 9.27 10.84
N ASN A 87 -21.41 9.41 9.55
CA ASN A 87 -20.48 9.15 8.46
C ASN A 87 -20.26 10.45 7.68
N ASN A 88 -19.01 10.82 7.39
CA ASN A 88 -18.71 12.06 6.67
C ASN A 88 -17.68 11.83 5.58
N GLN A 89 -17.73 12.65 4.54
CA GLN A 89 -16.78 12.62 3.43
C GLN A 89 -16.21 14.01 3.14
N ILE A 90 -14.90 14.06 2.86
CA ILE A 90 -14.21 15.28 2.45
C ILE A 90 -13.36 14.98 1.22
N ASP A 91 -13.67 15.63 0.11
CA ASP A 91 -12.94 15.54 -1.16
C ASP A 91 -12.15 16.84 -1.40
N VAL A 92 -10.82 16.74 -1.41
CA VAL A 92 -9.89 17.88 -1.50
C VAL A 92 -9.19 17.87 -2.85
N ASN A 93 -9.69 18.65 -3.82
CA ASN A 93 -8.98 18.92 -5.08
C ASN A 93 -8.15 20.21 -5.02
N GLY A 94 -8.52 21.15 -4.16
CA GLY A 94 -7.75 22.36 -3.84
C GLY A 94 -6.98 22.21 -2.53
N THR A 95 -7.13 23.15 -1.61
CA THR A 95 -6.48 23.14 -0.30
C THR A 95 -7.51 23.10 0.82
N LEU A 96 -7.35 22.16 1.74
CA LEU A 96 -8.04 22.15 3.03
C LEU A 96 -7.03 22.49 4.12
N LYS A 97 -7.31 23.54 4.89
CA LYS A 97 -6.47 23.96 6.01
C LYS A 97 -7.26 23.96 7.30
N PHE A 98 -6.75 23.25 8.30
CA PHE A 98 -7.22 23.37 9.68
C PHE A 98 -6.25 24.23 10.47
N SER A 99 -6.73 25.24 11.19
CA SER A 99 -5.88 26.07 12.08
C SER A 99 -5.72 25.48 13.48
N ASN A 100 -6.61 24.56 13.89
CA ASN A 100 -6.57 23.81 15.16
C ASN A 100 -6.47 22.30 14.91
N ASN A 101 -6.34 21.49 15.96
CA ASN A 101 -6.36 20.02 15.86
C ASN A 101 -7.81 19.51 15.85
N PRO A 102 -8.37 19.11 14.68
CA PRO A 102 -9.70 18.51 14.65
C PRO A 102 -9.72 17.15 15.37
N ASN A 103 -10.79 16.92 16.13
CA ASN A 103 -11.11 15.60 16.68
C ASN A 103 -12.30 14.99 15.92
N PHE A 104 -12.01 14.03 15.04
CA PHE A 104 -13.02 13.31 14.26
C PHE A 104 -13.59 12.15 15.08
N LYS A 105 -14.83 12.31 15.55
CA LYS A 105 -15.66 11.29 16.22
C LYS A 105 -16.56 10.56 15.23
N SER A 106 -16.98 11.22 14.17
CA SER A 106 -17.68 10.58 13.05
C SER A 106 -16.73 9.73 12.23
N ASP A 107 -17.22 8.64 11.65
CA ASP A 107 -16.50 7.91 10.63
C ASP A 107 -16.20 8.85 9.46
N ILE A 108 -14.98 8.80 8.93
CA ILE A 108 -14.50 9.80 7.96
C ILE A 108 -13.84 9.13 6.76
N GLN A 109 -14.25 9.56 5.57
CA GLN A 109 -13.54 9.34 4.33
C GLN A 109 -12.91 10.66 3.86
N LEU A 110 -11.58 10.69 3.81
CA LEU A 110 -10.82 11.84 3.34
C LEU A 110 -10.10 11.46 2.05
N ASN A 111 -10.48 12.09 0.94
CA ASN A 111 -9.87 11.86 -0.36
C ASN A 111 -9.10 13.12 -0.78
N ILE A 112 -7.77 13.01 -0.90
CA ILE A 112 -6.91 14.07 -1.39
C ILE A 112 -6.56 13.75 -2.84
N ALA A 113 -7.01 14.57 -3.77
CA ALA A 113 -6.71 14.40 -5.19
C ALA A 113 -5.25 14.75 -5.49
N SER A 114 -4.77 14.48 -6.70
CA SER A 114 -3.38 14.74 -7.09
C SER A 114 -2.95 16.21 -6.99
N THR A 115 -3.87 17.15 -7.17
CA THR A 115 -3.66 18.59 -6.94
C THR A 115 -4.02 19.03 -5.52
N GLY A 116 -4.57 18.11 -4.73
CA GLY A 116 -5.07 18.36 -3.38
C GLY A 116 -3.94 18.59 -2.38
N LEU A 117 -4.15 19.54 -1.48
CA LEU A 117 -3.28 19.81 -0.35
C LEU A 117 -4.09 19.84 0.95
N LEU A 118 -3.68 19.03 1.91
CA LEU A 118 -4.20 19.08 3.27
C LEU A 118 -3.13 19.66 4.19
N GLU A 119 -3.42 20.78 4.84
CA GLU A 119 -2.50 21.44 5.76
C GLU A 119 -3.07 21.54 7.16
N ASN A 120 -2.21 21.32 8.15
CA ASN A 120 -2.53 21.59 9.53
C ASN A 120 -1.26 21.74 10.40
N SER A 121 -1.25 22.70 11.31
CA SER A 121 -0.13 22.90 12.24
C SER A 121 -0.21 22.05 13.51
N ALA A 122 -1.40 21.53 13.87
CA ALA A 122 -1.68 21.00 15.20
C ALA A 122 -1.84 19.45 15.27
N GLY A 123 -1.85 18.75 14.15
CA GLY A 123 -2.15 17.32 14.01
C GLY A 123 -3.64 17.02 13.88
N PHE A 124 -3.97 15.74 13.74
CA PHE A 124 -5.34 15.22 13.77
C PHE A 124 -5.52 14.23 14.91
N THR A 125 -6.68 14.29 15.55
CA THR A 125 -7.13 13.26 16.48
C THR A 125 -8.34 12.55 15.89
N ILE A 126 -8.31 11.23 15.90
CA ILE A 126 -9.34 10.38 15.31
C ILE A 126 -9.80 9.40 16.38
N THR A 127 -11.00 9.60 16.92
CA THR A 127 -11.61 8.72 17.93
C THR A 127 -12.82 7.96 17.41
N ASN A 128 -13.05 8.00 16.09
CA ASN A 128 -14.16 7.33 15.42
C ASN A 128 -14.01 5.80 15.36
N SER A 129 -14.99 5.13 14.74
CA SER A 129 -14.96 3.68 14.54
C SER A 129 -14.28 3.28 13.22
N LYS A 130 -14.33 4.15 12.21
CA LYS A 130 -13.74 3.89 10.90
C LYS A 130 -13.17 5.16 10.27
N THR A 131 -11.94 5.04 9.78
CA THR A 131 -11.28 6.10 9.00
C THR A 131 -10.72 5.53 7.70
N SER A 132 -10.92 6.27 6.61
CA SER A 132 -10.29 6.02 5.33
C SER A 132 -9.64 7.30 4.81
N ILE A 133 -8.31 7.34 4.73
CA ILE A 133 -7.54 8.42 4.13
C ILE A 133 -6.97 7.90 2.82
N ILE A 134 -7.35 8.52 1.70
CA ILE A 134 -6.83 8.19 0.37
C ILE A 134 -6.10 9.42 -0.16
N ASN A 135 -4.78 9.35 -0.26
CA ASN A 135 -3.93 10.47 -0.65
C ASN A 135 -3.26 10.23 -2.00
N ASN A 136 -3.61 11.03 -2.99
CA ASN A 136 -2.90 11.13 -4.27
C ASN A 136 -2.13 12.46 -4.41
N GLY A 137 -2.36 13.42 -3.51
CA GLY A 137 -1.74 14.75 -3.50
C GLY A 137 -0.74 14.88 -2.37
N THR A 138 -0.88 15.95 -1.57
CA THR A 138 -0.01 16.21 -0.42
C THR A 138 -0.81 16.33 0.86
N ILE A 139 -0.42 15.56 1.87
CA ILE A 139 -0.79 15.77 3.27
C ILE A 139 0.43 16.35 3.96
N ASN A 140 0.29 17.55 4.54
CA ASN A 140 1.35 18.24 5.26
C ASN A 140 0.84 18.66 6.63
N LEU A 141 1.09 17.82 7.63
CA LEU A 141 0.71 18.09 9.01
C LEU A 141 1.98 18.30 9.83
N GLN A 142 2.10 19.42 10.53
CA GLN A 142 3.31 19.69 11.33
C GLN A 142 3.38 18.84 12.62
N ASN A 143 2.36 18.03 12.88
CA ASN A 143 2.24 17.22 14.10
C ASN A 143 1.74 15.80 13.77
N THR A 144 1.04 15.18 14.71
CA THR A 144 0.71 13.75 14.73
C THR A 144 -0.60 13.47 14.01
N ILE A 145 -0.68 12.36 13.26
CA ILE A 145 -1.97 11.69 13.01
C ILE A 145 -2.18 10.69 14.13
N ASN A 146 -3.12 11.00 15.02
CA ASN A 146 -3.39 10.25 16.23
C ASN A 146 -4.65 9.38 16.09
N PHE A 147 -4.47 8.09 15.84
CA PHE A 147 -5.54 7.10 15.85
C PHE A 147 -5.80 6.67 17.29
N ALA A 148 -6.81 7.27 17.91
CA ALA A 148 -7.09 7.15 19.34
C ALA A 148 -8.31 6.24 19.66
N GLY A 149 -9.14 5.91 18.67
CA GLY A 149 -10.27 5.00 18.87
C GLY A 149 -9.82 3.55 19.13
N ALA A 150 -10.09 3.00 20.32
CA ALA A 150 -9.60 1.67 20.73
C ALA A 150 -10.05 0.52 19.80
N SER A 151 -11.28 0.58 19.29
CA SER A 151 -11.85 -0.41 18.35
C SER A 151 -11.91 0.11 16.91
N SER A 152 -11.21 1.21 16.61
CA SER A 152 -11.25 1.84 15.30
C SER A 152 -10.61 0.95 14.23
N LYS A 153 -11.12 1.04 12.99
CA LYS A 153 -10.51 0.48 11.78
C LYS A 153 -10.04 1.63 10.90
N ASN A 154 -8.74 1.82 10.84
CA ASN A 154 -8.11 2.91 10.11
C ASN A 154 -7.41 2.37 8.87
N TYR A 155 -7.65 3.02 7.75
CA TYR A 155 -7.00 2.72 6.48
C TYR A 155 -6.39 4.01 5.92
N VAL A 156 -5.08 3.98 5.67
CA VAL A 156 -4.34 5.06 5.03
C VAL A 156 -3.73 4.52 3.76
N GLU A 157 -4.21 5.02 2.62
CA GLU A 157 -3.63 4.77 1.31
C GLU A 157 -2.89 6.01 0.84
N ASN A 158 -1.60 5.85 0.55
CA ASN A 158 -0.74 6.93 0.08
C ASN A 158 -0.11 6.60 -1.27
N ASN A 159 -0.53 7.32 -2.30
CA ASN A 159 0.07 7.35 -3.63
C ASN A 159 0.80 8.69 -3.90
N GLY A 160 0.60 9.68 -3.04
CA GLY A 160 1.23 11.01 -3.09
C GLY A 160 2.33 11.18 -2.04
N THR A 161 2.33 12.34 -1.37
CA THR A 161 3.26 12.66 -0.28
C THR A 161 2.52 12.88 1.04
N ILE A 162 2.98 12.24 2.10
CA ILE A 162 2.60 12.53 3.49
C ILE A 162 3.83 13.04 4.23
N ASN A 163 3.76 14.26 4.73
CA ASN A 163 4.72 14.82 5.67
C ASN A 163 4.00 15.02 7.00
N VAL A 164 4.42 14.28 8.03
CA VAL A 164 3.83 14.34 9.37
C VAL A 164 4.93 14.30 10.42
N SER A 165 4.65 14.75 11.64
CA SER A 165 5.60 14.53 12.73
C SER A 165 5.64 13.05 13.12
N ARG A 166 4.46 12.46 13.30
CA ARG A 166 4.28 11.10 13.85
C ARG A 166 3.01 10.45 13.32
N PHE A 167 3.08 9.13 13.16
CA PHE A 167 1.90 8.26 13.21
C PHE A 167 1.81 7.65 14.60
N ASN A 168 0.66 7.87 15.25
CA ASN A 168 0.34 7.22 16.51
C ASN A 168 -0.81 6.25 16.30
N SER A 169 -0.48 4.97 16.13
CA SER A 169 -1.37 3.84 15.90
C SER A 169 -1.38 2.88 17.10
N THR A 170 -1.23 3.41 18.32
CA THR A 170 -1.29 2.60 19.55
C THR A 170 -2.69 2.06 19.83
N ASN A 171 -3.73 2.65 19.24
CA ASN A 171 -5.12 2.22 19.38
C ASN A 171 -5.73 1.87 18.01
N GLY A 172 -6.72 0.97 18.03
CA GLY A 172 -7.40 0.53 16.82
C GLY A 172 -6.54 -0.34 15.90
N ALA A 173 -7.18 -1.00 14.94
CA ALA A 173 -6.49 -1.66 13.84
C ALA A 173 -6.18 -0.62 12.77
N THR A 174 -4.91 -0.51 12.38
CA THR A 174 -4.47 0.49 11.40
C THR A 174 -3.71 -0.18 10.26
N THR A 175 -4.16 0.02 9.03
CA THR A 175 -3.44 -0.39 7.82
C THR A 175 -2.92 0.84 7.10
N VAL A 176 -1.63 0.88 6.83
CA VAL A 176 -0.97 1.91 6.00
C VAL A 176 -0.45 1.24 4.72
N TYR A 177 -1.05 1.59 3.60
CA TYR A 177 -0.67 1.16 2.25
C TYR A 177 0.03 2.31 1.53
N ASN A 178 1.33 2.17 1.24
CA ASN A 178 2.15 3.23 0.69
C ASN A 178 2.79 2.84 -0.65
N THR A 179 2.45 3.53 -1.72
CA THR A 179 3.17 3.51 -3.01
C THR A 179 3.88 4.84 -3.30
N GLY A 180 3.53 5.90 -2.56
CA GLY A 180 4.15 7.22 -2.63
C GLY A 180 5.28 7.42 -1.61
N THR A 181 5.36 8.62 -1.04
CA THR A 181 6.36 8.98 -0.03
C THR A 181 5.71 9.36 1.29
N ILE A 182 6.19 8.79 2.39
CA ILE A 182 5.85 9.18 3.76
C ILE A 182 7.12 9.64 4.45
N LYS A 183 7.13 10.86 4.97
CA LYS A 183 8.22 11.43 5.77
C LYS A 183 7.74 11.71 7.17
N LEU A 184 8.50 11.23 8.15
CA LEU A 184 8.25 11.43 9.57
C LEU A 184 9.45 12.07 10.26
N THR A 185 9.20 12.95 11.23
CA THR A 185 10.27 13.59 12.01
C THR A 185 10.39 13.04 13.43
N ASN A 186 9.46 12.18 13.85
CA ASN A 186 9.38 11.65 15.20
C ASN A 186 9.01 10.15 15.18
N ILE A 187 9.02 9.53 16.35
CA ILE A 187 8.81 8.09 16.54
C ILE A 187 7.50 7.63 15.89
N ILE A 188 7.53 6.45 15.27
CA ILE A 188 6.33 5.75 14.78
C ILE A 188 5.86 4.82 15.88
N ASP A 189 4.64 5.00 16.39
CA ASP A 189 4.11 4.16 17.47
C ASP A 189 2.96 3.30 16.99
N ASN A 190 3.00 2.01 17.32
CA ASN A 190 2.12 0.99 16.78
C ASN A 190 1.60 0.05 17.87
N ASN A 191 0.61 -0.76 17.50
CA ASN A 191 0.13 -1.89 18.29
C ASN A 191 0.12 -3.18 17.46
N ALA A 192 -0.29 -4.29 18.07
CA ALA A 192 -0.29 -5.61 17.44
C ALA A 192 -1.23 -5.74 16.22
N SER A 193 -2.18 -4.82 16.06
CA SER A 193 -3.15 -4.78 14.95
C SER A 193 -2.75 -3.80 13.84
N THR A 194 -1.54 -3.25 13.90
CA THR A 194 -1.04 -2.32 12.89
C THR A 194 -0.32 -3.08 11.77
N LEU A 195 -0.61 -2.73 10.52
CA LEU A 195 -0.01 -3.30 9.31
C LEU A 195 0.50 -2.17 8.41
N TYR A 196 1.79 -2.21 8.07
CA TYR A 196 2.34 -1.40 6.98
C TYR A 196 2.59 -2.27 5.75
N ILE A 197 2.19 -1.77 4.60
CA ILE A 197 2.56 -2.30 3.28
C ILE A 197 3.25 -1.16 2.56
N ASN A 198 4.57 -1.28 2.40
CA ASN A 198 5.39 -0.25 1.78
C ASN A 198 5.96 -0.71 0.44
N CYS A 199 5.60 -0.01 -0.61
CA CYS A 199 6.09 -0.19 -1.97
C CYS A 199 6.71 1.10 -2.53
N GLY A 200 6.53 2.22 -1.84
CA GLY A 200 7.21 3.48 -2.11
C GLY A 200 8.33 3.72 -1.10
N ILE A 201 8.36 4.93 -0.54
CA ILE A 201 9.37 5.37 0.44
C ILE A 201 8.68 5.70 1.77
N ILE A 202 9.17 5.13 2.85
CA ILE A 202 8.93 5.60 4.22
C ILE A 202 10.27 6.01 4.79
N ASP A 203 10.38 7.28 5.20
CA ASP A 203 11.60 7.86 5.74
C ASP A 203 11.30 8.56 7.06
N SER A 204 11.73 7.97 8.18
CA SER A 204 11.60 8.56 9.51
C SER A 204 12.95 9.03 10.02
N GLN A 205 13.01 10.28 10.47
CA GLN A 205 14.18 10.83 11.16
C GLN A 205 14.38 10.26 12.57
N ALA A 206 13.45 9.44 13.06
CA ALA A 206 13.43 8.89 14.41
C ALA A 206 13.40 7.34 14.39
N SER A 207 12.90 6.75 15.47
CA SER A 207 12.77 5.30 15.64
C SER A 207 11.34 4.80 15.39
N ILE A 208 11.16 3.49 15.55
CA ILE A 208 9.85 2.83 15.60
C ILE A 208 9.67 2.10 16.93
N ASN A 209 8.46 2.19 17.48
CA ASN A 209 7.95 1.24 18.47
C ASN A 209 7.00 0.29 17.74
N MET A 210 7.43 -0.96 17.60
CA MET A 210 6.69 -1.94 16.80
C MET A 210 5.43 -2.43 17.51
N GLY A 211 5.42 -2.56 18.84
CA GLY A 211 4.21 -2.92 19.60
C GLY A 211 3.51 -4.22 19.16
N GLY A 212 4.21 -5.14 18.49
CA GLY A 212 3.66 -6.35 17.89
C GLY A 212 3.15 -6.22 16.44
N SER A 213 3.34 -5.07 15.80
CA SER A 213 2.85 -4.77 14.45
C SER A 213 3.61 -5.54 13.35
N LYS A 214 3.03 -5.51 12.15
CA LYS A 214 3.58 -6.15 10.95
C LYS A 214 3.97 -5.12 9.89
N ILE A 215 5.13 -5.27 9.27
CA ILE A 215 5.57 -4.47 8.13
C ILE A 215 5.92 -5.40 6.96
N ILE A 216 5.37 -5.11 5.79
CA ILE A 216 5.77 -5.75 4.52
C ILE A 216 6.39 -4.67 3.64
N ASN A 217 7.67 -4.81 3.33
CA ASN A 217 8.43 -3.81 2.58
C ASN A 217 8.93 -4.38 1.26
N THR A 218 8.59 -3.72 0.16
CA THR A 218 9.11 -3.95 -1.19
C THR A 218 9.78 -2.70 -1.76
N GLY A 219 9.57 -1.54 -1.14
CA GLY A 219 10.23 -0.28 -1.43
C GLY A 219 11.38 0.02 -0.47
N ILE A 220 11.48 1.27 -0.02
CA ILE A 220 12.51 1.73 0.92
C ILE A 220 11.86 2.14 2.23
N PHE A 221 12.34 1.57 3.33
CA PHE A 221 11.96 1.97 4.69
C PHE A 221 13.20 2.39 5.46
N THR A 222 13.27 3.63 5.93
CA THR A 222 14.42 4.18 6.66
C THR A 222 14.02 4.69 8.03
N LEU A 223 14.83 4.35 9.05
CA LEU A 223 14.72 4.80 10.43
C LEU A 223 16.08 5.39 10.84
N ALA A 224 16.14 6.71 11.01
CA ALA A 224 17.40 7.42 11.15
C ALA A 224 17.87 7.65 12.59
N GLY A 225 16.96 7.59 13.58
CA GLY A 225 17.24 8.03 14.95
C GLY A 225 16.65 7.13 16.03
N GLY A 226 17.01 7.40 17.29
CA GLY A 226 16.46 6.73 18.48
C GLY A 226 16.85 5.26 18.66
N THR A 227 16.00 4.52 19.38
CA THR A 227 16.07 3.05 19.54
C THR A 227 14.78 2.46 19.00
N ASN A 228 14.91 1.46 18.12
CA ASN A 228 13.79 0.75 17.52
C ASN A 228 13.40 -0.42 18.42
N ASP A 229 12.20 -0.37 18.98
CA ASP A 229 11.72 -1.38 19.93
C ASP A 229 10.89 -2.46 19.22
N PHE A 230 11.35 -3.71 19.31
CA PHE A 230 10.72 -4.91 18.73
C PHE A 230 10.00 -5.72 19.81
N SER A 231 9.06 -5.09 20.51
CA SER A 231 8.22 -5.73 21.52
C SER A 231 7.11 -6.59 20.91
N GLY A 232 6.57 -7.54 21.68
CA GLY A 232 5.47 -8.40 21.21
C GLY A 232 5.83 -9.29 20.01
N ALA A 233 4.82 -9.69 19.23
CA ALA A 233 4.98 -10.54 18.04
C ALA A 233 5.36 -9.75 16.77
N SER A 234 6.25 -8.76 16.92
CA SER A 234 6.62 -7.83 15.84
C SER A 234 7.23 -8.55 14.65
N ASN A 235 6.80 -8.20 13.44
CA ASN A 235 7.20 -8.93 12.25
C ASN A 235 7.50 -8.00 11.07
N ILE A 236 8.74 -8.02 10.59
CA ILE A 236 9.13 -7.35 9.34
C ILE A 236 9.36 -8.41 8.27
N ILE A 237 8.75 -8.20 7.10
CA ILE A 237 8.94 -9.00 5.89
C ILE A 237 9.51 -8.09 4.81
N ASN A 238 10.82 -8.20 4.53
CA ASN A 238 11.53 -7.33 3.62
C ASN A 238 11.91 -8.02 2.31
N PHE A 239 11.52 -7.42 1.19
CA PHE A 239 11.96 -7.73 -0.18
C PHE A 239 12.62 -6.52 -0.86
N GLY A 240 12.58 -5.36 -0.22
CA GLY A 240 13.19 -4.11 -0.69
C GLY A 240 14.42 -3.75 0.12
N VAL A 241 14.55 -2.48 0.47
CA VAL A 241 15.60 -1.95 1.34
C VAL A 241 15.02 -1.49 2.66
N PHE A 242 15.54 -2.03 3.77
CA PHE A 242 15.23 -1.56 5.12
C PHE A 242 16.49 -1.03 5.80
N ASN A 243 16.52 0.26 6.12
CA ASN A 243 17.67 0.91 6.75
C ASN A 243 17.35 1.23 8.22
N PHE A 244 18.04 0.56 9.13
CA PHE A 244 18.09 0.91 10.54
C PHE A 244 19.40 1.66 10.79
N TYR A 245 19.38 2.99 10.65
CA TYR A 245 20.53 3.81 11.03
C TYR A 245 20.61 4.06 12.54
N SER A 246 19.56 3.69 13.28
CA SER A 246 19.48 3.63 14.73
C SER A 246 19.69 2.22 15.31
N THR A 247 19.71 2.12 16.64
CA THR A 247 19.89 0.83 17.35
C THR A 247 18.59 0.03 17.36
N ILE A 248 18.66 -1.29 17.17
CA ILE A 248 17.56 -2.21 17.46
C ILE A 248 17.62 -2.70 18.91
N ASN A 249 16.49 -2.64 19.61
CA ASN A 249 16.22 -3.42 20.82
C ASN A 249 15.24 -4.56 20.46
N GLY A 250 15.78 -5.76 20.32
CA GLY A 250 15.04 -6.94 19.91
C GLY A 250 14.21 -7.59 21.02
N GLY A 251 13.35 -8.53 20.64
CA GLY A 251 12.55 -9.34 21.55
C GLY A 251 12.36 -10.77 21.04
N THR A 252 12.17 -11.73 21.94
CA THR A 252 12.14 -13.17 21.65
C THR A 252 11.00 -13.63 20.74
N ASN A 253 9.91 -12.88 20.68
CA ASN A 253 8.75 -13.18 19.84
C ASN A 253 8.76 -12.39 18.51
N ALA A 254 9.77 -11.54 18.30
CA ALA A 254 9.87 -10.71 17.12
C ALA A 254 10.71 -11.39 16.02
N SER A 255 10.50 -10.96 14.78
CA SER A 255 11.26 -11.46 13.64
C SER A 255 11.47 -10.42 12.54
N ILE A 256 12.59 -10.56 11.82
CA ILE A 256 12.86 -9.90 10.55
C ILE A 256 13.12 -10.98 9.52
N TYR A 257 12.16 -11.20 8.62
CA TYR A 257 12.37 -11.94 7.39
C TYR A 257 12.95 -11.02 6.31
N ASN A 258 13.98 -11.48 5.62
CA ASN A 258 14.65 -10.71 4.58
C ASN A 258 14.98 -11.56 3.34
N GLU A 259 14.41 -11.17 2.20
CA GLU A 259 14.79 -11.58 0.84
C GLU A 259 15.43 -10.43 0.04
N GLY A 260 15.56 -9.25 0.66
CA GLY A 260 16.19 -8.06 0.08
C GLY A 260 17.44 -7.63 0.84
N LEU A 261 17.56 -6.33 1.11
CA LEU A 261 18.66 -5.74 1.88
C LEU A 261 18.15 -5.12 3.18
N VAL A 262 18.78 -5.49 4.29
CA VAL A 262 18.64 -4.81 5.58
C VAL A 262 19.99 -4.20 5.99
N ARG A 263 20.02 -2.90 6.28
CA ARG A 263 21.18 -2.23 6.88
C ARG A 263 20.97 -2.03 8.38
N LEU A 264 21.94 -2.42 9.19
CA LEU A 264 21.92 -2.37 10.65
C LEU A 264 23.11 -1.57 11.16
N SER A 265 22.84 -0.38 11.70
CA SER A 265 23.83 0.41 12.43
C SER A 265 24.34 -0.29 13.68
N ALA A 266 23.41 -0.71 14.53
CA ALA A 266 23.67 -1.40 15.78
C ALA A 266 22.44 -2.22 16.17
N ALA A 267 22.62 -3.37 16.79
CA ALA A 267 21.50 -4.21 17.24
C ALA A 267 21.85 -5.01 18.50
N ASN A 268 20.98 -4.89 19.50
CA ASN A 268 20.86 -5.85 20.59
C ASN A 268 19.72 -6.79 20.22
N LEU A 269 20.04 -7.99 19.73
CA LEU A 269 19.01 -8.86 19.15
C LEU A 269 18.11 -9.46 20.24
N ASN A 270 18.63 -9.78 21.44
CA ASN A 270 17.80 -10.20 22.58
C ASN A 270 16.73 -11.27 22.23
N GLY A 271 17.12 -12.26 21.42
CA GLY A 271 16.21 -13.32 20.96
C GLY A 271 15.47 -13.03 19.66
N LEU A 272 15.59 -11.82 19.08
CA LEU A 272 15.02 -11.46 17.77
C LEU A 272 15.49 -12.45 16.70
N THR A 273 14.54 -13.02 15.96
CA THR A 273 14.85 -13.98 14.90
C THR A 273 15.13 -13.25 13.59
N LEU A 274 16.29 -13.52 12.96
CA LEU A 274 16.61 -13.07 11.61
C LEU A 274 16.41 -14.23 10.63
N LEU A 275 15.37 -14.13 9.79
CA LEU A 275 14.98 -15.15 8.84
C LEU A 275 15.38 -14.75 7.42
N GLY A 276 15.86 -15.72 6.64
CA GLY A 276 15.94 -15.58 5.19
C GLY A 276 14.94 -16.48 4.47
N PRO A 277 14.98 -16.50 3.13
CA PRO A 277 14.13 -17.35 2.32
C PRO A 277 14.30 -18.83 2.64
N LYS A 278 13.21 -19.62 2.60
CA LYS A 278 13.31 -21.09 2.73
C LYS A 278 13.97 -21.75 1.52
N ASN A 279 13.78 -21.18 0.32
CA ASN A 279 14.38 -21.67 -0.91
C ASN A 279 15.85 -21.23 -0.99
N SER A 280 16.77 -22.19 -1.09
CA SER A 280 18.22 -21.94 -1.17
C SER A 280 18.68 -21.25 -2.46
N ALA A 281 17.84 -21.22 -3.50
CA ALA A 281 18.05 -20.44 -4.73
C ALA A 281 17.79 -18.94 -4.54
N LYS A 282 17.44 -18.50 -3.33
CA LYS A 282 17.30 -17.10 -2.93
C LYS A 282 18.17 -16.82 -1.72
N LYS A 283 18.51 -15.55 -1.49
CA LYS A 283 19.33 -15.12 -0.35
C LYS A 283 18.96 -13.73 0.12
N GLY A 284 18.86 -13.55 1.43
CA GLY A 284 18.70 -12.23 2.07
C GLY A 284 20.04 -11.64 2.48
N TYR A 285 20.18 -10.32 2.40
CA TYR A 285 21.44 -9.62 2.69
C TYR A 285 21.31 -8.67 3.87
N PHE A 286 22.26 -8.75 4.79
CA PHE A 286 22.39 -7.88 5.96
C PHE A 286 23.73 -7.14 5.91
N TYR A 287 23.68 -5.82 5.88
CA TYR A 287 24.86 -4.99 6.07
C TYR A 287 24.89 -4.50 7.51
N VAL A 288 26.00 -4.71 8.18
CA VAL A 288 26.12 -4.51 9.63
C VAL A 288 27.28 -3.56 9.90
N ARG A 289 27.05 -2.51 10.68
CA ARG A 289 28.13 -1.59 11.09
C ARG A 289 28.76 -2.00 12.41
N GLN A 290 27.97 -2.16 13.48
CA GLN A 290 28.47 -2.60 14.79
C GLN A 290 28.26 -4.09 15.00
N THR A 291 29.19 -4.73 15.70
CA THR A 291 29.05 -6.14 16.09
C THR A 291 27.80 -6.30 16.93
N MET A 292 26.93 -7.24 16.57
CA MET A 292 25.63 -7.45 17.20
C MET A 292 25.76 -8.43 18.35
N ASN A 293 25.02 -8.21 19.43
CA ASN A 293 24.85 -9.21 20.48
C ASN A 293 23.61 -10.08 20.16
N PRO A 294 23.77 -11.38 19.84
CA PRO A 294 22.64 -12.25 19.54
C PRO A 294 21.72 -12.47 20.74
N ASN A 295 22.29 -12.70 21.93
CA ASN A 295 21.57 -13.03 23.16
C ASN A 295 20.35 -13.95 22.93
N GLY A 296 20.60 -15.17 22.43
CA GLY A 296 19.56 -16.16 22.12
C GLY A 296 18.84 -15.99 20.77
N ALA A 297 19.25 -15.02 19.95
CA ALA A 297 18.70 -14.84 18.61
C ALA A 297 18.90 -16.06 17.71
N LYS A 298 17.89 -16.33 16.89
CA LYS A 298 17.92 -17.34 15.84
C LYS A 298 18.24 -16.69 14.50
N VAL A 299 19.09 -17.32 13.70
CA VAL A 299 19.55 -16.77 12.41
C VAL A 299 19.53 -17.83 11.31
N GLY A 300 18.89 -17.51 10.18
CA GLY A 300 18.84 -18.35 8.99
C GLY A 300 17.41 -18.67 8.53
N PRO A 301 17.24 -19.49 7.49
CA PRO A 301 18.27 -19.95 6.58
C PRO A 301 18.62 -18.89 5.52
N ASN A 302 19.63 -19.18 4.67
CA ASN A 302 19.91 -18.48 3.42
C ASN A 302 20.11 -16.96 3.57
N LEU A 303 21.05 -16.57 4.43
CA LEU A 303 21.41 -15.17 4.69
C LEU A 303 22.89 -14.91 4.40
N ASP A 304 23.20 -13.70 3.95
CA ASP A 304 24.57 -13.20 3.88
C ASP A 304 24.72 -11.96 4.76
N PHE A 305 25.80 -11.91 5.54
CA PHE A 305 26.13 -10.78 6.40
C PHE A 305 27.43 -10.13 5.94
N ILE A 306 27.45 -8.80 5.84
CA ILE A 306 28.64 -8.05 5.43
C ILE A 306 28.90 -6.92 6.42
N LYS A 307 30.14 -6.81 6.89
CA LYS A 307 30.59 -5.75 7.80
C LYS A 307 30.97 -4.48 7.03
N PHE A 308 30.51 -3.34 7.51
CA PHE A 308 30.83 -1.99 7.02
C PHE A 308 31.31 -1.08 8.15
N TYR A 309 32.11 -0.06 7.83
CA TYR A 309 32.47 1.04 8.73
C TYR A 309 31.50 2.22 8.63
N SER A 310 30.99 2.49 7.43
CA SER A 310 29.99 3.53 7.16
C SER A 310 29.00 3.07 6.09
N PHE A 311 27.81 3.66 6.11
CA PHE A 311 26.81 3.53 5.03
C PHE A 311 26.65 4.81 4.20
N ASN A 312 27.39 5.87 4.55
CA ASN A 312 27.38 7.12 3.81
C ASN A 312 28.79 7.77 3.80
N PRO A 313 29.59 7.56 2.74
CA PRO A 313 29.39 6.53 1.71
C PRO A 313 29.49 5.11 2.30
N ASP A 314 29.00 4.12 1.56
CA ASP A 314 29.20 2.70 1.91
C ASP A 314 30.72 2.40 1.92
N ASP A 315 31.27 2.08 3.10
CA ASP A 315 32.68 1.75 3.31
C ASP A 315 32.80 0.34 3.92
N LYS A 316 33.16 -0.63 3.08
CA LYS A 316 33.18 -2.06 3.47
C LYS A 316 34.41 -2.35 4.34
N SER A 317 34.21 -3.05 5.46
CA SER A 317 35.31 -3.53 6.29
C SER A 317 36.17 -4.53 5.53
N SER A 318 37.49 -4.45 5.68
CA SER A 318 38.41 -5.49 5.20
C SER A 318 38.35 -6.77 6.06
N SER A 319 37.88 -6.65 7.30
CA SER A 319 37.69 -7.77 8.22
C SER A 319 36.24 -8.25 8.17
N GLN A 320 36.05 -9.49 7.73
CA GLN A 320 34.75 -10.16 7.60
C GLN A 320 34.73 -11.45 8.44
N GLY A 321 33.55 -12.08 8.55
CA GLY A 321 33.36 -13.34 9.28
C GLY A 321 32.48 -13.20 10.50
N GLU A 322 32.08 -14.34 11.07
CA GLU A 322 31.12 -14.43 12.18
C GLU A 322 31.46 -13.51 13.35
N ASN A 323 32.70 -13.55 13.83
CA ASN A 323 33.15 -12.75 14.98
C ASN A 323 33.16 -11.23 14.71
N GLN A 324 33.07 -10.81 13.46
CA GLN A 324 32.94 -9.38 13.08
C GLN A 324 31.48 -8.92 13.04
N ILE A 325 30.56 -9.88 12.87
CA ILE A 325 29.11 -9.66 12.77
C ILE A 325 28.43 -9.86 14.13
N PHE A 326 28.81 -10.92 14.85
CA PHE A 326 28.22 -11.30 16.14
C PHE A 326 29.29 -11.38 17.24
N SER A 327 28.95 -10.95 18.46
CA SER A 327 29.85 -11.02 19.62
C SER A 327 30.08 -12.45 20.12
N ASN A 328 29.16 -13.34 19.80
CA ASN A 328 29.17 -14.78 20.05
C ASN A 328 28.28 -15.45 18.99
N SER A 329 28.38 -16.77 18.83
CA SER A 329 27.54 -17.45 17.84
C SER A 329 26.04 -17.33 18.18
N PRO A 330 25.18 -16.99 17.20
CA PRO A 330 23.73 -17.11 17.33
C PRO A 330 23.28 -18.58 17.25
N ILE A 331 21.99 -18.83 17.44
CA ILE A 331 21.39 -20.15 17.17
C ILE A 331 21.07 -20.21 15.68
N TYR A 332 21.84 -20.97 14.91
CA TYR A 332 21.55 -21.16 13.48
C TYR A 332 20.37 -22.09 13.27
N ILE A 333 19.51 -21.76 12.31
CA ILE A 333 18.33 -22.55 11.96
C ILE A 333 18.22 -22.82 10.46
N ASP A 334 17.72 -24.00 10.10
CA ASP A 334 17.43 -24.41 8.72
C ASP A 334 16.05 -23.90 8.23
N ALA A 335 15.67 -24.26 7.00
CA ALA A 335 14.37 -23.87 6.41
C ALA A 335 13.13 -24.45 7.10
N ASN A 336 13.32 -25.44 7.98
CA ASN A 336 12.29 -26.06 8.80
C ASN A 336 12.32 -25.57 10.26
N ASN A 337 13.11 -24.53 10.55
CA ASN A 337 13.35 -23.95 11.87
C ASN A 337 14.04 -24.90 12.87
N ASN A 338 14.73 -25.94 12.39
CA ASN A 338 15.53 -26.81 13.26
C ASN A 338 16.90 -26.18 13.51
N THR A 339 17.41 -26.31 14.73
CA THR A 339 18.78 -25.90 15.05
C THR A 339 19.78 -26.68 14.21
N THR A 340 20.75 -25.98 13.62
CA THR A 340 21.75 -26.56 12.73
C THR A 340 23.09 -25.82 12.83
N THR A 341 24.06 -26.19 11.99
CA THR A 341 25.34 -25.47 11.87
C THR A 341 25.18 -24.23 10.96
N VAL A 342 26.13 -23.30 11.00
CA VAL A 342 26.17 -22.14 10.08
C VAL A 342 26.08 -22.57 8.60
N ALA A 343 26.77 -23.65 8.23
CA ALA A 343 26.73 -24.23 6.89
C ALA A 343 25.36 -24.85 6.57
N GLY A 344 24.75 -25.57 7.52
CA GLY A 344 23.41 -26.15 7.36
C GLY A 344 22.31 -25.09 7.26
N ALA A 345 22.50 -23.93 7.87
CA ALA A 345 21.62 -22.77 7.72
C ALA A 345 21.88 -21.98 6.42
N ASN A 346 22.92 -22.31 5.65
CA ASN A 346 23.40 -21.51 4.50
C ASN A 346 23.55 -20.02 4.86
N VAL A 347 24.18 -19.76 6.02
CA VAL A 347 24.55 -18.40 6.43
C VAL A 347 26.00 -18.14 6.03
N THR A 348 26.24 -17.04 5.34
CA THR A 348 27.59 -16.65 4.87
C THR A 348 27.99 -15.26 5.37
N TYR A 349 29.28 -14.99 5.27
CA TYR A 349 29.88 -13.72 5.67
C TYR A 349 30.69 -13.15 4.51
N ASP A 350 30.14 -12.15 3.81
CA ASP A 350 30.68 -11.58 2.58
C ASP A 350 30.95 -12.65 1.51
N CYS A 351 29.88 -13.28 1.00
CA CYS A 351 30.01 -14.34 0.00
C CYS A 351 30.45 -13.87 -1.40
N ALA A 352 30.35 -12.57 -1.69
CA ALA A 352 30.54 -12.04 -3.04
C ALA A 352 31.99 -12.14 -3.55
N PRO A 353 33.04 -11.77 -2.78
CA PRO A 353 34.44 -11.87 -3.24
C PRO A 353 34.89 -13.29 -3.56
N THR A 354 34.24 -14.30 -2.98
CA THR A 354 34.54 -15.72 -3.21
C THR A 354 33.60 -16.38 -4.22
N ASN A 355 32.69 -15.60 -4.84
CA ASN A 355 31.66 -16.08 -5.76
C ASN A 355 30.81 -17.25 -5.20
N ASN A 356 30.60 -17.26 -3.87
CA ASN A 356 29.91 -18.33 -3.16
C ASN A 356 28.52 -17.91 -2.67
N CYS A 357 27.98 -16.82 -3.20
CA CYS A 357 26.60 -16.44 -2.91
C CYS A 357 25.64 -17.41 -3.61
N SER A 358 24.78 -18.10 -2.85
CA SER A 358 23.80 -19.05 -3.42
C SER A 358 22.75 -18.39 -4.32
N ALA A 359 22.57 -17.07 -4.19
CA ALA A 359 21.78 -16.21 -5.06
C ALA A 359 22.36 -14.78 -5.02
N PRO A 360 22.10 -13.92 -6.00
CA PRO A 360 22.48 -12.50 -5.95
C PRO A 360 21.52 -11.68 -5.05
N MET A 361 21.95 -10.47 -4.66
CA MET A 361 21.11 -9.51 -3.95
C MET A 361 20.05 -8.90 -4.87
N ILE A 362 18.79 -8.94 -4.44
CA ILE A 362 17.64 -8.35 -5.15
C ILE A 362 16.99 -7.34 -4.20
N VAL A 363 16.95 -6.06 -4.57
CA VAL A 363 16.36 -4.99 -3.73
C VAL A 363 15.13 -4.35 -4.35
N GLN A 364 14.71 -4.82 -5.53
CA GLN A 364 13.51 -4.36 -6.22
C GLN A 364 12.85 -5.54 -6.93
N ILE A 365 11.73 -6.00 -6.38
CA ILE A 365 10.95 -7.11 -6.96
C ILE A 365 9.82 -6.64 -7.88
N ASN A 366 9.66 -5.32 -8.09
CA ASN A 366 8.62 -4.69 -8.93
C ASN A 366 7.21 -5.24 -8.70
N LYS A 367 6.93 -5.62 -7.45
CA LYS A 367 5.64 -6.16 -6.99
C LYS A 367 5.28 -5.46 -5.70
N CYS A 368 4.04 -4.99 -5.63
CA CYS A 368 3.45 -4.50 -4.40
C CYS A 368 2.37 -5.49 -3.94
N PRO A 369 2.32 -5.86 -2.65
CA PRO A 369 1.20 -6.60 -2.11
C PRO A 369 -0.13 -5.86 -2.29
N ASP A 370 -1.25 -6.57 -2.13
CA ASP A 370 -2.55 -5.93 -1.93
C ASP A 370 -2.64 -5.27 -0.54
N SER A 371 -3.75 -4.57 -0.27
CA SER A 371 -4.00 -3.89 1.02
C SER A 371 -4.16 -4.84 2.22
N PHE A 372 -4.16 -6.16 2.01
CA PHE A 372 -4.16 -7.18 3.05
C PHE A 372 -2.78 -7.81 3.25
N GLY A 373 -1.77 -7.37 2.50
CA GLY A 373 -0.41 -7.88 2.57
C GLY A 373 -0.20 -9.20 1.82
N ASN A 374 -1.12 -9.58 0.94
CA ASN A 374 -0.93 -10.73 0.07
C ASN A 374 -0.21 -10.27 -1.19
N PHE A 375 0.87 -10.97 -1.52
CA PHE A 375 1.46 -10.80 -2.84
C PHE A 375 0.47 -11.31 -3.89
N PRO A 376 0.31 -10.60 -5.02
CA PRO A 376 -0.35 -11.21 -6.16
C PRO A 376 0.34 -12.54 -6.43
N PRO A 377 -0.41 -13.63 -6.68
CA PRO A 377 0.20 -14.92 -6.95
C PRO A 377 1.24 -14.74 -8.05
N ASP A 378 2.43 -15.33 -7.87
CA ASP A 378 3.48 -15.32 -8.89
C ASP A 378 2.83 -15.79 -10.19
N VAL A 379 2.61 -14.84 -11.11
CA VAL A 379 1.87 -15.09 -12.33
C VAL A 379 2.73 -15.96 -13.25
N THR A 380 2.71 -17.27 -13.03
CA THR A 380 3.01 -18.29 -14.04
C THR A 380 1.83 -18.45 -15.02
N PHE A 381 1.05 -17.38 -15.26
CA PHE A 381 -0.10 -17.39 -16.14
C PHE A 381 0.15 -16.47 -17.33
N CYS A 382 -0.04 -16.98 -18.53
CA CYS A 382 0.02 -16.18 -19.75
C CYS A 382 -1.10 -15.13 -19.71
N VAL A 383 -0.73 -13.85 -19.66
CA VAL A 383 -1.59 -12.74 -20.07
C VAL A 383 -1.14 -12.31 -21.46
N LYS A 384 -2.06 -12.03 -22.37
CA LYS A 384 -1.70 -11.21 -23.53
C LYS A 384 -1.54 -9.76 -23.05
N PRO A 385 -0.46 -9.06 -23.43
CA PRO A 385 -0.39 -7.62 -23.25
C PRO A 385 -1.65 -6.96 -23.85
N ALA A 386 -2.17 -5.92 -23.19
CA ALA A 386 -3.28 -5.17 -23.74
C ALA A 386 -2.92 -4.63 -25.14
N SER A 387 -3.80 -4.86 -26.13
CA SER A 387 -3.59 -4.32 -27.47
C SER A 387 -3.92 -2.82 -27.48
N THR A 388 -2.90 -1.98 -27.65
CA THR A 388 -3.03 -0.53 -27.77
C THR A 388 -3.21 -0.06 -29.22
N LYS A 389 -3.28 -1.00 -30.18
CA LYS A 389 -3.45 -0.67 -31.60
C LYS A 389 -4.85 -0.15 -31.87
N THR A 390 -4.94 1.01 -32.50
CA THR A 390 -6.16 1.58 -33.07
C THR A 390 -6.68 0.63 -34.16
N GLY A 391 -7.94 0.17 -34.08
CA GLY A 391 -8.52 -0.82 -35.01
C GLY A 391 -8.55 -2.27 -34.49
N ALA A 392 -8.59 -2.45 -33.17
CA ALA A 392 -8.76 -3.76 -32.55
C ALA A 392 -10.02 -4.51 -33.01
N LYS A 393 -10.00 -5.86 -32.92
CA LYS A 393 -11.13 -6.70 -33.35
C LYS A 393 -12.41 -6.29 -32.62
N PRO A 394 -13.54 -6.12 -33.34
CA PRO A 394 -14.82 -5.77 -32.72
C PRO A 394 -15.31 -6.91 -31.83
N SER A 395 -15.97 -6.57 -30.72
CA SER A 395 -16.70 -7.57 -29.93
C SER A 395 -17.84 -8.16 -30.77
N THR A 396 -17.99 -9.48 -30.76
CA THR A 396 -19.03 -10.19 -31.54
C THR A 396 -20.23 -10.58 -30.69
N VAL A 397 -20.10 -10.55 -29.36
CA VAL A 397 -21.17 -10.88 -28.42
C VAL A 397 -21.48 -9.67 -27.54
N GLY A 398 -22.76 -9.34 -27.39
CA GLY A 398 -23.23 -8.19 -26.63
C GLY A 398 -24.48 -8.49 -25.83
N ILE A 399 -24.51 -8.10 -24.56
CA ILE A 399 -25.69 -8.17 -23.69
C ILE A 399 -26.00 -6.75 -23.23
N SER A 400 -27.22 -6.29 -23.48
CA SER A 400 -27.65 -4.94 -23.12
C SER A 400 -29.01 -4.92 -22.44
N THR A 401 -29.16 -4.04 -21.46
CA THR A 401 -30.45 -3.76 -20.81
C THR A 401 -31.15 -2.53 -21.39
N TYR A 402 -30.57 -1.87 -22.39
CA TYR A 402 -31.17 -0.70 -23.03
C TYR A 402 -32.24 -1.12 -24.05
N ALA A 403 -33.37 -0.39 -24.08
CA ALA A 403 -34.44 -0.61 -25.04
C ALA A 403 -33.97 -0.36 -26.49
N THR A 404 -33.05 0.58 -26.66
CA THR A 404 -32.35 0.87 -27.93
C THR A 404 -30.85 0.94 -27.66
N ASN A 405 -30.08 0.19 -28.45
CA ASN A 405 -28.63 0.26 -28.42
C ASN A 405 -28.12 1.22 -29.50
N SER A 406 -26.86 1.68 -29.38
CA SER A 406 -26.18 2.34 -30.49
C SER A 406 -26.18 1.43 -31.72
N ASN A 407 -26.29 1.99 -32.93
CA ASN A 407 -26.43 1.25 -34.18
C ASN A 407 -25.33 0.20 -34.44
N ASN A 408 -24.19 0.30 -33.75
CA ASN A 408 -23.04 -0.60 -33.91
C ASN A 408 -22.68 -1.38 -32.63
N PHE A 409 -23.60 -1.52 -31.65
CA PHE A 409 -23.33 -2.40 -30.51
C PHE A 409 -23.52 -3.87 -30.91
N PRO A 410 -22.63 -4.80 -30.52
CA PRO A 410 -21.44 -4.63 -29.67
C PRO A 410 -20.14 -4.32 -30.43
N SER A 411 -20.16 -4.24 -31.76
CA SER A 411 -18.96 -4.13 -32.60
C SER A 411 -18.18 -2.83 -32.42
N ASN A 412 -18.81 -1.78 -31.87
CA ASN A 412 -18.16 -0.52 -31.48
C ASN A 412 -17.33 -0.62 -30.20
N ILE A 413 -17.38 -1.75 -29.49
CA ILE A 413 -16.53 -2.04 -28.33
C ILE A 413 -15.41 -2.97 -28.80
N PRO A 414 -14.20 -2.45 -29.07
CA PRO A 414 -13.08 -3.28 -29.52
C PRO A 414 -12.46 -4.08 -28.36
N ASN A 415 -11.72 -5.15 -28.68
CA ASN A 415 -10.95 -5.97 -27.72
C ASN A 415 -11.77 -6.68 -26.62
N GLY A 416 -13.09 -6.79 -26.77
CA GLY A 416 -13.95 -7.57 -25.87
C GLY A 416 -14.34 -8.91 -26.47
N TYR A 417 -14.38 -9.97 -25.66
CA TYR A 417 -15.04 -11.22 -26.03
C TYR A 417 -16.57 -11.11 -25.83
N ILE A 418 -17.01 -10.37 -24.81
CA ILE A 418 -18.41 -10.07 -24.51
C ILE A 418 -18.49 -8.59 -24.08
N ALA A 419 -19.39 -7.84 -24.70
CA ALA A 419 -19.71 -6.48 -24.28
C ALA A 419 -20.97 -6.47 -23.41
N LEU A 420 -20.89 -5.86 -22.22
CA LEU A 420 -22.03 -5.69 -21.31
C LEU A 420 -22.41 -4.21 -21.24
N ALA A 421 -23.67 -3.89 -21.47
CA ALA A 421 -24.19 -2.53 -21.43
C ALA A 421 -25.39 -2.41 -20.49
N SER A 422 -25.21 -1.71 -19.36
CA SER A 422 -26.28 -1.41 -18.41
C SER A 422 -25.99 -0.15 -17.62
N LYS A 423 -27.04 0.58 -17.24
CA LYS A 423 -26.93 1.77 -16.37
C LYS A 423 -26.74 1.40 -14.90
N ASN A 424 -27.36 0.31 -14.44
CA ASN A 424 -27.46 -0.04 -13.02
C ASN A 424 -27.67 -1.53 -12.74
N LYS A 425 -27.46 -2.44 -13.70
CA LYS A 425 -27.58 -3.89 -13.50
C LYS A 425 -26.25 -4.59 -13.77
N GLY A 426 -25.95 -5.61 -12.97
CA GLY A 426 -24.85 -6.55 -13.24
C GLY A 426 -25.33 -7.76 -14.03
N LEU A 427 -24.39 -8.47 -14.69
CA LEU A 427 -24.65 -9.79 -15.23
C LEU A 427 -24.60 -10.80 -14.08
N VAL A 428 -25.72 -11.47 -13.83
CA VAL A 428 -25.78 -12.57 -12.85
C VAL A 428 -25.75 -13.89 -13.61
N ILE A 429 -24.72 -14.68 -13.38
CA ILE A 429 -24.63 -16.03 -13.92
C ILE A 429 -25.50 -16.96 -13.05
N THR A 430 -26.31 -17.80 -13.70
CA THR A 430 -27.16 -18.77 -13.00
C THR A 430 -26.31 -19.74 -12.19
N ARG A 431 -26.63 -19.86 -10.89
CA ARG A 431 -26.00 -20.82 -9.97
C ARG A 431 -26.86 -22.08 -9.91
N VAL A 432 -26.25 -23.25 -10.06
CA VAL A 432 -26.92 -24.56 -9.95
C VAL A 432 -26.12 -25.50 -9.06
N GLN A 433 -26.80 -26.47 -8.44
CA GLN A 433 -26.13 -27.43 -7.56
C GLN A 433 -24.97 -28.13 -8.29
N ASN A 434 -25.25 -28.65 -9.48
CA ASN A 434 -24.26 -29.13 -10.44
C ASN A 434 -24.82 -29.13 -11.87
N SER A 435 -23.93 -29.25 -12.85
CA SER A 435 -24.29 -29.23 -14.27
C SER A 435 -25.27 -30.33 -14.71
N ALA A 436 -25.41 -31.42 -13.96
CA ALA A 436 -26.40 -32.47 -14.27
C ALA A 436 -27.86 -32.04 -14.01
N LYS A 437 -28.07 -30.89 -13.34
CA LYS A 437 -29.40 -30.30 -13.15
C LYS A 437 -29.91 -29.52 -14.38
N ILE A 438 -29.08 -29.34 -15.41
CA ILE A 438 -29.49 -28.70 -16.66
C ILE A 438 -29.97 -29.77 -17.64
N VAL A 439 -31.28 -29.84 -17.88
CA VAL A 439 -31.91 -30.88 -18.70
C VAL A 439 -31.75 -30.63 -20.22
N ASP A 440 -31.62 -29.36 -20.63
CA ASP A 440 -31.46 -28.97 -22.05
C ASP A 440 -30.34 -27.92 -22.20
N PRO A 441 -29.05 -28.33 -22.12
CA PRO A 441 -27.93 -27.41 -22.25
C PRO A 441 -27.79 -26.92 -23.70
N LYS A 442 -27.47 -25.63 -23.88
CA LYS A 442 -27.17 -25.03 -25.20
C LYS A 442 -25.70 -24.66 -25.29
N GLU A 443 -25.10 -24.84 -26.47
CA GLU A 443 -23.71 -24.43 -26.71
C GLU A 443 -23.50 -22.95 -26.33
N GLY A 444 -22.42 -22.67 -25.62
CA GLY A 444 -22.11 -21.34 -25.08
C GLY A 444 -22.83 -21.00 -23.78
N MET A 445 -23.67 -21.89 -23.23
CA MET A 445 -24.29 -21.68 -21.91
C MET A 445 -23.23 -21.66 -20.82
N ILE A 446 -23.34 -20.67 -19.91
CA ILE A 446 -22.44 -20.48 -18.77
C ILE A 446 -23.25 -20.61 -17.48
N ILE A 447 -22.72 -21.39 -16.52
CA ILE A 447 -23.30 -21.58 -15.18
C ILE A 447 -22.21 -21.47 -14.12
N TYR A 448 -22.61 -21.21 -12.89
CA TYR A 448 -21.77 -21.50 -11.73
C TYR A 448 -22.23 -22.81 -11.09
N ASP A 449 -21.36 -23.81 -11.10
CA ASP A 449 -21.59 -25.14 -10.53
C ASP A 449 -21.12 -25.15 -9.07
N ILE A 450 -22.05 -25.37 -8.12
CA ILE A 450 -21.78 -25.27 -6.68
C ILE A 450 -20.91 -26.43 -6.21
N ASP A 451 -21.20 -27.66 -6.64
CA ASP A 451 -20.44 -28.85 -6.25
C ASP A 451 -19.00 -28.77 -6.78
N ALA A 452 -18.82 -28.35 -8.04
CA ALA A 452 -17.51 -28.20 -8.66
C ALA A 452 -16.77 -26.89 -8.30
N LYS A 453 -17.46 -25.95 -7.62
CA LYS A 453 -16.93 -24.63 -7.22
C LYS A 453 -16.29 -23.86 -8.38
N CYS A 454 -16.87 -23.93 -9.57
CA CYS A 454 -16.31 -23.31 -10.77
C CYS A 454 -17.39 -22.76 -11.69
N THR A 455 -17.03 -21.77 -12.52
CA THR A 455 -17.85 -21.38 -13.67
C THR A 455 -17.65 -22.42 -14.77
N LYS A 456 -18.74 -23.03 -15.26
CA LYS A 456 -18.69 -23.99 -16.36
C LYS A 456 -19.26 -23.39 -17.64
N LEU A 457 -18.68 -23.77 -18.77
CA LEU A 457 -19.18 -23.52 -20.12
C LEU A 457 -19.57 -24.85 -20.76
N TYR A 458 -20.73 -24.89 -21.41
CA TYR A 458 -21.13 -26.01 -22.26
C TYR A 458 -20.64 -25.77 -23.70
N ASN A 459 -19.79 -26.65 -24.21
CA ASN A 459 -19.18 -26.51 -25.54
C ASN A 459 -19.99 -27.16 -26.67
N GLY A 460 -21.26 -27.52 -26.40
CA GLY A 460 -22.12 -28.26 -27.35
C GLY A 460 -22.21 -29.75 -27.04
N THR A 461 -21.23 -30.33 -26.35
CA THR A 461 -21.21 -31.76 -25.98
C THR A 461 -21.06 -32.01 -24.48
N THR A 462 -20.21 -31.22 -23.80
CA THR A 462 -19.80 -31.46 -22.43
C THR A 462 -19.65 -30.16 -21.65
N TRP A 463 -19.87 -30.25 -20.34
CA TRP A 463 -19.62 -29.14 -19.43
C TRP A 463 -18.17 -29.15 -18.95
N HIS A 464 -17.48 -28.03 -19.14
CA HIS A 464 -16.11 -27.85 -18.65
C HIS A 464 -16.03 -26.66 -17.71
N CYS A 465 -15.30 -26.80 -16.59
CA CYS A 465 -14.88 -25.62 -15.84
C CYS A 465 -14.06 -24.73 -16.77
N ILE A 466 -14.38 -23.44 -16.80
CA ILE A 466 -13.56 -22.45 -17.49
C ILE A 466 -12.25 -22.39 -16.73
N VAL A 467 -11.23 -22.96 -17.35
CA VAL A 467 -9.85 -22.93 -16.88
C VAL A 467 -9.08 -21.98 -17.77
N ARG A 468 -8.26 -21.15 -17.14
CA ARG A 468 -7.35 -20.27 -17.87
C ARG A 468 -6.21 -21.12 -18.43
N SER A 469 -6.02 -21.12 -19.74
CA SER A 469 -4.94 -21.86 -20.42
C SER A 469 -4.06 -20.91 -21.26
N CYS A 470 -2.86 -21.36 -21.60
CA CYS A 470 -1.95 -20.70 -22.54
C CYS A 470 -2.11 -21.37 -23.91
N ASN A 471 -3.22 -21.08 -24.58
CA ASN A 471 -3.64 -21.76 -25.81
C ASN A 471 -3.46 -20.90 -27.07
N GLU A 472 -2.55 -19.93 -27.04
CA GLU A 472 -2.27 -19.01 -28.16
C GLU A 472 -0.78 -18.77 -28.36
#